data_AF-A0A1A6HMV3-F1
#
_entry.id   AF-A0A1A6HMV3-F1
#
_cell.length_a   1.000
_cell.length_b   1.000
_cell.length_c   1.000
_cell.angle_alpha   90.00
_cell.angle_beta   90.00
_cell.angle_gamma   90.00
#
_symmetry.space_group_name_H-M   'P 1'
#
loop_
_entity.id
_entity.type
_entity.pdbx_description
1 polymer ?
#
loop_
_entity_poly.entity_id
_entity_poly.type
_entity_poly.pdbx_seq_one_letter_code
_entity_poly.pdbx_strand_id
1 'polypeptide(L)' 'WEATPWTACSSSCGGGIQSRAVSCVEEDIQGHVTSVEEWKCMYTPKMPIVQPCNIFDCPKWLAQEWS' A
#
# COMPACT_ATOMS: atom_id res chain seq x y z
N TRP A 1 12.86 1.80 -8.33
CA TRP A 1 11.41 1.83 -8.06
C TRP A 1 11.14 2.83 -6.95
N GLU A 2 10.17 3.70 -7.11
CA GLU A 2 9.64 4.60 -6.10
C GLU A 2 8.16 4.24 -5.87
N ALA A 3 7.68 4.33 -4.64
CA ALA A 3 6.36 3.88 -4.25
C ALA A 3 5.59 4.99 -3.55
N THR A 4 4.39 5.28 -4.06
CA THR A 4 3.49 6.24 -3.42
C THR A 4 3.11 5.77 -2.02
N PRO A 5 2.60 6.67 -1.17
CA PRO A 5 1.91 6.27 0.04
C PRO A 5 0.79 5.25 -0.26
N TRP A 6 0.52 4.38 0.72
CA TRP A 6 -0.60 3.45 0.64
C TRP A 6 -1.93 4.20 0.65
N THR A 7 -2.91 3.68 -0.10
CA THR A 7 -4.30 4.10 0.02
C THR A 7 -4.84 3.77 1.40
N ALA A 8 -5.97 4.36 1.76
CA ALA A 8 -6.74 3.89 2.90
C ALA A 8 -7.05 2.39 2.77
N CYS A 9 -7.08 1.68 3.90
CA CYS A 9 -7.45 0.29 3.94
C CYS A 9 -8.92 0.10 3.53
N SER A 10 -9.22 -0.94 2.74
CA SER A 10 -10.59 -1.25 2.31
C SER A 10 -11.55 -1.55 3.47
N SER A 11 -11.01 -2.03 4.59
CA SER A 11 -11.76 -2.43 5.77
C SER A 11 -11.14 -1.78 6.99
N SER A 12 -11.95 -1.30 7.93
CA SER A 12 -11.45 -0.77 9.20
C SER A 12 -11.08 -1.86 10.21
N CYS A 13 -11.54 -3.09 10.03
CA CYS A 13 -11.27 -4.27 10.84
C CYS A 13 -11.54 -5.54 10.03
N GLY A 14 -11.24 -6.72 10.57
CA GLY A 14 -11.54 -8.02 9.99
C GLY A 14 -10.67 -8.41 8.79
N GLY A 15 -9.60 -7.65 8.54
CA GLY A 15 -8.76 -7.80 7.35
C GLY A 15 -9.32 -7.02 6.16
N GLY A 16 -8.46 -6.18 5.59
CA GLY A 16 -8.68 -5.47 4.35
C GLY A 16 -7.42 -5.43 3.51
N ILE A 17 -7.50 -4.69 2.42
CA ILE A 17 -6.41 -4.50 1.47
C ILE A 17 -6.17 -3.00 1.29
N GLN A 18 -4.90 -2.62 1.19
CA GLN A 18 -4.49 -1.30 0.73
C GLN A 18 -3.59 -1.46 -0.49
N SER A 19 -3.60 -0.44 -1.36
CA SER A 19 -2.87 -0.43 -2.62
C SER A 19 -1.97 0.79 -2.73
N ARG A 20 -0.98 0.76 -3.61
CA ARG A 20 -0.14 1.91 -3.94
C ARG A 20 0.36 1.80 -5.37
N ALA A 21 0.76 2.93 -5.95
CA ALA A 21 1.43 2.96 -7.23
C ALA A 21 2.95 2.82 -7.04
N VAL A 22 3.62 2.18 -8.00
CA VAL A 22 5.07 2.01 -8.01
C VAL A 22 5.58 2.38 -9.41
N SER A 23 6.48 3.37 -9.48
CA SER A 23 7.07 3.87 -10.72
C SER A 23 8.58 3.60 -10.77
N CYS A 24 9.14 3.45 -11.97
CA CYS A 24 10.58 3.44 -12.13
C CYS A 24 11.07 4.89 -12.14
N VAL A 25 12.07 5.20 -11.31
CA VAL A 25 12.66 6.54 -11.22
C VAL A 25 14.17 6.48 -11.30
N GLU A 26 14.78 7.57 -11.75
CA GLU A 26 16.22 7.79 -11.80
C GLU A 26 16.52 9.11 -11.07
N GLU A 27 17.59 9.12 -10.28
CA GLU A 27 18.08 10.31 -9.58
C GLU A 27 19.31 10.84 -10.32
N ASP A 28 19.31 12.13 -10.65
CA ASP A 28 20.44 12.77 -11.30
C ASP A 28 21.53 13.22 -10.31
N ILE A 29 22.64 13.74 -10.82
CA ILE A 29 23.78 14.21 -10.00
C ILE A 29 23.43 15.42 -9.10
N GLN A 30 22.31 16.09 -9.33
CA GLN A 30 21.80 17.21 -8.53
C GLN A 30 20.77 16.75 -7.50
N GLY A 31 20.44 15.45 -7.46
CA GLY A 31 19.45 14.85 -6.57
C GLY A 31 18.01 14.99 -7.07
N HIS A 32 17.81 15.32 -8.36
CA HIS A 32 16.46 15.39 -8.91
C HIS A 32 15.97 14.00 -9.30
N VAL A 33 14.81 13.62 -8.76
CA VAL A 33 14.18 12.33 -9.03
C VAL A 33 13.15 12.48 -10.15
N THR A 34 13.31 11.71 -11.22
CA THR A 34 12.41 11.72 -12.39
C THR A 34 11.87 10.34 -12.69
N SER A 35 10.61 10.27 -13.13
CA SER A 35 10.04 9.01 -13.63
C SER A 35 10.64 8.65 -14.97
N VAL A 36 11.06 7.40 -15.10
CA VAL A 36 11.65 6.84 -16.32
C VAL A 36 10.90 5.58 -16.75
N GLU A 37 11.25 5.06 -17.92
CA GLU A 37 10.68 3.84 -18.47
C GLU A 37 10.88 2.62 -17.55
N GLU A 38 9.85 1.76 -17.44
CA GLU A 38 9.87 0.62 -16.52
C GLU A 38 11.02 -0.37 -16.79
N TRP A 39 11.44 -0.50 -18.06
CA TRP A 39 12.50 -1.43 -18.45
C TRP A 39 13.84 -1.14 -17.77
N LYS A 40 14.12 0.12 -17.39
CA LYS A 40 15.33 0.49 -16.65
C LYS A 40 15.38 -0.16 -15.26
N CYS A 41 14.23 -0.43 -14.64
CA CYS A 41 14.15 -1.04 -13.32
C CYS A 41 13.87 -2.55 -13.36
N MET A 42 13.69 -3.18 -14.52
CA MET A 42 13.26 -4.59 -14.64
C MET A 42 14.19 -5.61 -13.97
N TYR A 43 15.47 -5.28 -13.84
CA TYR A 43 16.47 -6.13 -13.16
C TYR A 43 16.45 -5.98 -11.64
N THR A 44 15.63 -5.07 -11.11
CA THR A 44 15.46 -4.85 -9.67
C THR A 44 14.08 -5.32 -9.23
N PRO A 45 13.95 -5.92 -8.03
CA PRO A 45 12.67 -6.43 -7.56
C PRO A 45 11.65 -5.29 -7.44
N LYS A 46 10.49 -5.45 -8.10
CA LYS A 46 9.39 -4.49 -8.02
C LYS A 46 8.75 -4.56 -6.64
N MET A 47 8.52 -3.40 -6.05
CA MET A 47 7.85 -3.31 -4.74
C MET A 47 6.40 -3.79 -4.82
N PRO A 48 5.85 -4.39 -3.74
CA PRO A 48 4.44 -4.77 -3.71
C PRO A 48 3.53 -3.57 -3.92
N ILE A 49 2.54 -3.73 -4.80
CA ILE A 49 1.50 -2.73 -5.09
C ILE A 49 0.24 -2.93 -4.24
N VAL A 50 0.14 -4.05 -3.53
CA VAL A 50 -0.99 -4.46 -2.72
C VAL A 50 -0.48 -5.13 -1.45
N GLN A 51 -1.08 -4.83 -0.29
CA GLN A 51 -0.78 -5.53 0.96
C GLN A 51 -2.01 -5.62 1.89
N PRO A 52 -2.06 -6.62 2.79
CA PRO A 52 -3.10 -6.68 3.81
C PRO A 52 -2.98 -5.52 4.81
N CYS A 53 -4.11 -5.11 5.38
CA CYS A 53 -4.21 -4.10 6.42
C CYS A 53 -5.37 -4.41 7.37
N ASN A 54 -5.36 -3.81 8.55
CA ASN A 54 -6.42 -3.91 9.56
C ASN A 54 -6.87 -5.36 9.86
N ILE A 55 -5.90 -6.26 10.06
CA ILE A 55 -6.11 -7.70 10.29
C ILE A 55 -6.64 -8.06 11.69
N PHE A 56 -7.04 -7.07 12.49
CA PHE A 56 -7.60 -7.27 13.82
C PHE A 56 -9.09 -7.56 13.76
N ASP A 57 -9.61 -8.33 14.73
CA ASP A 57 -11.05 -8.66 14.80
C ASP A 57 -11.94 -7.42 14.86
N CYS A 58 -13.08 -7.50 14.17
CA CYS A 58 -14.10 -6.47 14.27
C CYS A 58 -14.81 -6.51 15.63
N PRO A 59 -15.17 -5.33 16.20
CA PRO A 59 -15.99 -5.28 17.38
C PRO A 59 -17.33 -5.96 17.12
N LYS A 60 -17.76 -6.83 18.04
CA LYS A 60 -19.05 -7.51 17.98
C LYS A 60 -20.00 -6.84 18.96
N TRP A 61 -21.17 -6.45 18.47
CA TRP A 61 -22.26 -6.02 19.34
C TRP A 61 -22.82 -7.24 20.05
N LEU A 62 -22.82 -7.18 21.38
CA LEU A 62 -23.50 -8.15 22.24
C LEU A 62 -24.81 -7.51 22.68
N ALA A 63 -25.93 -8.01 22.18
CA ALA A 63 -27.24 -7.64 22.71
C ALA A 63 -27.37 -8.18 24.14
N GLN A 64 -27.84 -7.34 25.06
CA GLN A 64 -28.20 -7.73 26.42
C GLN A 64 -29.72 -7.75 26.56
N GLU A 65 -30.23 -8.61 27.45
CA GLU A 65 -31.65 -8.64 27.78
C GLU A 65 -32.07 -7.35 28.48
N TRP A 66 -33.24 -6.84 28.09
CA TRP A 66 -33.81 -5.64 28.71
C TRP A 66 -34.35 -5.98 30.10
N SER A 67 -34.01 -5.18 31.12
CA SER A 67 -34.60 -5.26 32.47
C SER A 67 -35.80 -4.34 32.63
#